data_AF-A0A2V9AIU2-F1
#
_entry.id   AF-A0A2V9AIU2-F1
#
_cell.length_a   1.000
_cell.length_b   1.000
_cell.length_c   1.000
_cell.angle_alpha   90.00
_cell.angle_beta   90.00
_cell.angle_gamma   90.00
#
_symmetry.space_group_name_H-M   'P 1'
#
loop_
_entity.id
_entity.type
_entity.pdbx_description
1 polymer ?
#
loop_
_entity_poly.entity_id
_entity_poly.type
_entity_poly.pdbx_seq_one_letter_code
_entity_poly.pdbx_strand_id
1 'polypeptide(L)' 'MSSTIAAPVNWVEAVGKLHFPSKADRRLQELMDRNNEGLLDQSEREELEALVELSEQLSLVRGEALQILGKRP' A
#
# COMPACT_ATOMS: atom_id res chain seq x y z
N MET A 1 25.41 2.99 15.93
CA MET A 1 24.64 2.55 17.11
C MET A 1 23.16 2.60 16.72
N SER A 2 22.45 1.48 16.76
CA SER A 2 20.99 1.50 16.54
C SER A 2 20.33 1.88 17.87
N SER A 3 19.73 3.06 17.94
CA SER A 3 18.93 3.47 19.10
C SER A 3 17.51 2.97 18.87
N THR A 4 17.08 1.97 19.62
CA THR A 4 15.71 1.48 19.58
C THR A 4 14.79 2.45 20.31
N ILE A 5 13.67 2.82 19.67
CA ILE A 5 12.61 3.63 20.29
C ILE A 5 11.43 2.71 20.57
N ALA A 6 10.86 2.78 21.77
CA ALA A 6 9.66 2.04 22.11
C ALA A 6 8.44 2.61 21.37
N ALA A 7 7.72 1.77 20.63
CA ALA A 7 6.46 2.11 19.98
C ALA A 7 5.28 1.41 20.68
N PRO A 8 4.16 2.11 20.94
CA PRO A 8 2.94 1.47 21.43
C PRO A 8 2.44 0.37 20.47
N VAL A 9 2.08 -0.80 21.01
CA VAL A 9 1.64 -1.95 20.21
C VAL A 9 0.45 -1.60 19.32
N ASN A 10 -0.52 -0.85 19.85
CA ASN A 10 -1.70 -0.39 19.09
C ASN A 10 -1.34 0.49 17.88
N TRP A 11 -0.24 1.23 17.95
CA TRP A 11 0.25 2.02 16.82
C TRP A 11 0.82 1.12 15.73
N VAL A 12 1.66 0.14 16.10
CA VAL A 12 2.19 -0.86 15.16
C VAL A 12 1.05 -1.66 14.51
N GLU A 13 0.00 -1.99 15.28
CA GLU A 13 -1.20 -2.63 14.73
C GLU A 13 -1.98 -1.75 13.76
N ALA A 14 -2.03 -0.44 13.98
CA ALA A 14 -2.67 0.49 13.05
C ALA A 14 -1.89 0.56 11.72
N VAL A 15 -0.56 0.60 11.80
CA VAL A 15 0.33 0.54 10.63
C VAL A 15 0.15 -0.78 9.86
N GLY A 16 0.08 -1.91 10.56
CA GLY A 16 -0.17 -3.23 9.98
C GLY A 16 -1.56 -3.38 9.34
N LYS A 17 -2.45 -2.41 9.50
CA LYS A 17 -3.78 -2.34 8.86
C LYS A 17 -3.85 -1.28 7.76
N LEU A 18 -2.77 -0.59 7.45
CA LEU A 18 -2.77 0.39 6.38
C LEU A 18 -3.06 -0.29 5.03
N HIS A 19 -4.04 0.26 4.34
CA HIS A 19 -4.45 -0.11 3.00
C HIS A 19 -5.01 1.15 2.33
N PHE A 20 -5.20 1.10 1.01
CA PHE A 20 -5.91 2.16 0.33
C PHE A 20 -7.33 2.34 0.88
N PRO A 21 -7.82 3.59 1.03
CA PRO A 21 -9.25 3.81 1.21
C PRO A 21 -10.03 3.13 0.08
N SER A 22 -11.21 2.58 0.36
CA SER A 22 -11.97 1.74 -0.59
C SER A 22 -12.27 2.40 -1.94
N LYS A 23 -12.30 3.74 -2.00
CA LYS A 23 -12.44 4.47 -3.26
C LYS A 23 -11.16 4.43 -4.10
N ALA A 24 -10.00 4.63 -3.47
CA ALA A 24 -8.71 4.58 -4.15
C ALA A 24 -8.37 3.16 -4.60
N ASP A 25 -8.66 2.16 -3.76
CA ASP A 25 -8.48 0.74 -4.09
C ASP A 25 -9.30 0.32 -5.32
N ARG A 26 -10.57 0.72 -5.37
CA ARG A 26 -11.43 0.49 -6.54
C ARG A 26 -10.89 1.19 -7.79
N ARG A 27 -10.43 2.44 -7.66
CA ARG A 27 -9.87 3.18 -8.79
C ARG A 27 -8.61 2.51 -9.33
N LEU A 28 -7.73 2.03 -8.45
CA LEU A 28 -6.56 1.25 -8.83
C LEU A 28 -6.97 -0.01 -9.59
N GLN A 29 -7.97 -0.76 -9.11
CA GLN A 29 -8.48 -1.95 -9.80
C GLN A 29 -9.03 -1.63 -11.20
N GLU A 30 -9.87 -0.60 -11.32
CA GLU A 30 -10.43 -0.17 -12.61
C GLU A 30 -9.33 0.20 -13.62
N LEU A 31 -8.28 0.89 -13.17
CA LEU A 31 -7.14 1.26 -14.01
C LEU A 31 -6.30 0.04 -14.41
N MET A 32 -6.05 -0.89 -13.49
CA MET A 32 -5.34 -2.14 -13.79
C MET A 32 -6.09 -2.98 -14.83
N ASP A 33 -7.41 -3.13 -14.68
CA ASP A 33 -8.25 -3.88 -15.61
C ASP A 33 -8.19 -3.27 -17.02
N ARG A 34 -8.34 -1.94 -17.12
CA ARG A 34 -8.22 -1.24 -18.40
C ARG A 34 -6.81 -1.23 -18.97
N ASN A 35 -5.78 -1.23 -18.13
CA ASN A 35 -4.38 -1.35 -18.57
C ASN A 35 -4.12 -2.71 -19.24
N ASN A 36 -4.68 -3.79 -18.69
CA ASN A 36 -4.58 -5.13 -19.29
C ASN A 36 -5.24 -5.19 -20.68
N GLU A 37 -6.27 -4.37 -20.90
CA GLU A 37 -6.95 -4.22 -22.20
C GLU A 37 -6.27 -3.20 -23.13
N GLY A 38 -5.21 -2.51 -22.67
CA GLY A 38 -4.51 -1.47 -23.43
C GLY A 38 -5.34 -0.18 -23.63
N LEU A 39 -6.35 0.06 -22.79
CA LEU A 39 -7.34 1.14 -22.93
C LEU A 39 -7.02 2.40 -22.13
N LEU A 40 -5.85 2.49 -21.50
CA LEU A 40 -5.46 3.68 -20.76
C LEU A 40 -4.93 4.77 -21.67
N ASP A 41 -5.46 5.97 -21.48
CA ASP A 41 -4.83 7.18 -22.00
C ASP A 41 -3.58 7.55 -21.19
N GLN A 42 -2.87 8.60 -21.62
CA GLN A 42 -1.63 9.02 -20.97
C GLN A 42 -1.83 9.44 -19.51
N SER A 43 -2.90 10.18 -19.21
CA SER A 43 -3.16 10.66 -17.85
C SER A 43 -3.54 9.52 -16.91
N GLU A 44 -4.24 8.51 -17.42
CA GLU A 44 -4.63 7.34 -16.65
C GLU A 44 -3.45 6.41 -16.40
N ARG A 45 -2.46 6.35 -17.31
CA ARG A 45 -1.20 5.63 -17.08
C ARG A 45 -0.42 6.26 -15.94
N GLU A 46 -0.29 7.58 -15.95
CA GLU A 46 0.39 8.34 -14.89
C GLU A 46 -0.33 8.16 -13.54
N GLU A 47 -1.67 8.19 -13.54
CA GLU A 47 -2.47 7.91 -12.34
C GLU A 47 -2.24 6.48 -11.84
N LEU A 48 -2.26 5.49 -12.74
CA LEU A 48 -2.01 4.09 -12.39
C LEU A 48 -0.62 3.90 -11.79
N GLU A 49 0.42 4.46 -12.41
CA GLU A 49 1.80 4.39 -11.93
C GLU A 49 1.93 4.95 -10.51
N ALA A 50 1.35 6.14 -10.25
CA ALA A 50 1.38 6.76 -8.92
C ALA A 50 0.62 5.93 -7.87
N LEU A 51 -0.53 5.35 -8.22
CA LEU A 51 -1.30 4.51 -7.31
C LEU A 51 -0.59 3.17 -7.02
N VAL A 52 0.06 2.57 -8.02
CA VAL A 52 0.87 1.36 -7.83
C VAL A 52 2.06 1.64 -6.92
N GLU A 53 2.81 2.72 -7.16
CA GLU A 53 3.96 3.10 -6.32
C GLU A 53 3.53 3.26 -4.84
N LEU A 54 2.42 3.95 -4.60
CA LEU A 54 1.89 4.12 -3.25
C LEU A 54 1.41 2.78 -2.65
N SER A 55 0.81 1.89 -3.45
CA SER A 55 0.43 0.54 -3.02
C SER A 55 1.62 -0.27 -2.51
N GLU A 56 2.74 -0.20 -3.22
CA GLU A 56 3.98 -0.90 -2.88
C GLU A 56 4.56 -0.37 -1.58
N GLN A 57 4.63 0.96 -1.42
CA GLN A 57 5.11 1.59 -0.20
C GLN A 57 4.24 1.20 1.02
N LEU A 58 2.91 1.22 0.88
CA LEU A 58 2.00 0.77 1.93
C LEU A 58 2.20 -0.71 2.26
N SER A 59 2.42 -1.55 1.25
CA SER A 59 2.62 -2.99 1.43
C SER A 59 3.92 -3.30 2.18
N LEU A 60 5.00 -2.57 1.90
CA LEU A 60 6.28 -2.70 2.61
C LEU A 60 6.13 -2.37 4.10
N VAL A 61 5.59 -1.19 4.40
CA VAL A 61 5.43 -0.74 5.79
C VAL A 61 4.45 -1.63 6.56
N ARG A 62 3.38 -2.09 5.91
CA ARG A 62 2.45 -3.07 6.48
C ARG A 62 3.16 -4.39 6.80
N GLY A 63 3.96 -4.90 5.86
CA GLY A 63 4.74 -6.13 6.04
C GLY A 63 5.70 -6.04 7.22
N GLU A 64 6.44 -4.94 7.34
CA GLU A 64 7.33 -4.67 8.47
C GLU A 64 6.57 -4.65 9.81
N ALA A 65 5.44 -3.96 9.86
CA ALA A 65 4.61 -3.92 11.06
C ALA A 65 4.08 -5.30 11.46
N LEU A 66 3.65 -6.13 10.49
CA LEU A 66 3.19 -7.49 10.75
C LEU A 66 4.32 -8.39 11.23
N GLN A 67 5.53 -8.25 10.67
CA GLN A 67 6.72 -8.97 11.15
C GLN A 67 7.07 -8.60 12.61
N ILE A 68 7.05 -7.30 12.95
CA ILE A 68 7.30 -6.83 14.33
C ILE A 68 6.27 -7.42 15.31
N LEU A 69 5.01 -7.57 14.87
CA LEU A 69 3.93 -8.15 15.67
C LEU A 69 3.95 -9.69 15.71
N GLY A 70 4.88 -10.35 15.00
CA GLY A 70 4.92 -11.81 14.87
C GLY A 70 3.74 -12.40 14.09
N LYS A 71 3.06 -11.59 13.26
CA LYS A 71 1.94 -12.00 12.40
C LYS A 71 2.47 -12.30 10.99
N ARG A 72 1.79 -13.17 10.25
CA ARG A 72 2.12 -13.39 8.84
C ARG A 72 1.61 -12.19 8.01
N PRO A 73 2.37 -11.73 6.99
CA PRO A 73 1.95 -10.69 6.07
C PRO A 73 0.66 -11.04 5.32
#